data_AF-A0A0N0K887-F1
#
_entry.id   AF-A0A0N0K887-F1
#
_cell.length_a   1.000
_cell.length_b   1.000
_cell.length_c   1.000
_cell.angle_alpha   90.00
_cell.angle_beta   90.00
_cell.angle_gamma   90.00
#
_symmetry.space_group_name_H-M   'P 1'
#
loop_
_entity.id
_entity.type
_entity.pdbx_description
1 polymer ?
#
loop_
_entity_poly.entity_id
_entity_poly.type
_entity_poly.pdbx_seq_one_letter_code
_entity_poly.pdbx_strand_id
1 'polypeptide(L)' 'MWRIWLLFDPRRALVALAVFLFTLALLIHFILLSSPRYNWIDGAERAAAAATATP' A
#
# COMPACT_ATOMS: atom_id res chain seq x y z
N MET A 1 24.66 10.02 19.85
CA MET A 1 24.19 10.13 18.45
C MET A 1 23.06 11.15 18.31
N TRP A 2 23.25 12.37 18.81
CA TRP A 2 22.25 13.46 18.70
C TRP A 2 22.69 14.53 17.67
N ARG A 3 23.96 14.51 17.27
CA ARG A 3 24.58 15.39 16.27
C ARG A 3 23.95 15.29 14.88
N ILE A 4 23.26 14.18 14.57
CA ILE A 4 22.55 14.00 13.30
C ILE A 4 21.39 15.01 13.16
N TRP A 5 20.80 15.45 14.27
CA TRP A 5 19.74 16.48 14.31
C TRP A 5 20.27 17.92 14.16
N LEU A 6 21.59 18.13 14.20
CA LEU A 6 22.21 19.43 13.89
C LEU A 6 22.43 19.62 12.39
N LEU A 7 22.50 18.53 11.62
CA LEU A 7 22.68 18.54 10.16
C LEU A 7 21.34 18.41 9.42
N PHE A 8 20.40 17.66 9.98
CA PHE A 8 19.07 17.46 9.40
C PHE A 8 18.01 18.18 10.22
N ASP A 9 17.28 19.10 9.59
CA ASP A 9 16.11 19.73 10.19
C ASP A 9 15.13 18.65 10.65
N PRO A 10 14.85 18.52 11.97
CA PRO A 10 14.11 17.40 12.54
C PRO A 10 12.74 17.21 11.88
N ARG A 11 12.11 18.32 11.54
CA ARG A 11 10.80 18.36 10.89
C ARG A 11 10.83 17.73 9.50
N ARG A 12 11.86 18.01 8.70
CA ARG A 12 12.01 17.45 7.35
C ARG A 12 12.30 15.95 7.39
N ALA A 13 13.12 15.49 8.33
CA ALA A 13 13.41 14.06 8.48
C ALA A 13 12.16 13.25 8.85
N LEU A 14 11.35 13.75 9.79
CA LEU A 14 10.08 13.11 10.18
C LEU A 14 9.06 13.10 9.03
N VAL A 15 8.94 14.22 8.30
CA VAL A 15 8.03 14.30 7.14
C VAL A 15 8.49 13.37 6.02
N ALA A 16 9.79 13.32 5.71
CA ALA A 16 10.33 12.43 4.69
C ALA A 16 10.08 10.95 5.03
N LEU A 17 10.30 10.57 6.29
CA LEU A 17 10.01 9.20 6.76
C LEU A 17 8.51 8.89 6.66
N ALA A 18 7.64 9.79 7.11
CA ALA A 18 6.20 9.60 7.06
C ALA A 18 5.71 9.47 5.62
N VAL A 19 6.13 10.36 4.72
CA VAL A 19 5.75 10.31 3.30
C VAL A 19 6.30 9.07 2.63
N PHE A 20 7.54 8.67 2.92
CA PHE A 20 8.14 7.45 2.38
C PHE A 20 7.35 6.20 2.79
N LEU A 21 7.12 6.02 4.09
CA LEU A 21 6.38 4.86 4.62
C LEU A 21 4.92 4.86 4.13
N PHE A 22 4.28 6.02 4.09
CA PHE A 22 2.90 6.15 3.62
C PHE A 22 2.78 5.83 2.13
N THR A 23 3.68 6.35 1.30
CA THR A 23 3.71 6.04 -0.15
C THR A 23 3.94 4.55 -0.38
N LEU A 24 4.88 3.94 0.35
CA LEU A 24 5.15 2.50 0.29
C LEU A 24 3.92 1.68 0.69
N ALA A 25 3.23 2.07 1.76
CA ALA A 25 2.00 1.41 2.20
C ALA A 25 0.92 1.47 1.13
N LEU A 26 0.67 2.65 0.53
CA LEU A 26 -0.28 2.80 -0.56
C LEU A 26 0.09 1.91 -1.74
N LEU A 27 1.36 1.91 -2.17
CA LEU A 27 1.82 1.09 -3.29
C LEU A 27 1.49 -0.39 -3.08
N ILE A 28 1.77 -0.93 -1.88
CA ILE A 28 1.45 -2.31 -1.53
C ILE A 28 -0.06 -2.55 -1.60
N HIS A 29 -0.87 -1.68 -1.00
CA HIS A 29 -2.33 -1.83 -1.03
C HIS A 29 -2.90 -1.79 -2.45
N PHE A 30 -2.43 -0.85 -3.29
CA PHE A 30 -2.84 -0.77 -4.69
C PHE A 30 -2.45 -2.02 -5.49
N ILE A 31 -1.29 -2.64 -5.22
CA ILE A 31 -0.88 -3.90 -5.85
C ILE A 31 -1.80 -5.05 -5.43
N LEU A 32 -2.11 -5.17 -4.14
CA LEU A 32 -3.04 -6.19 -3.64
C LEU A 32 -4.44 -5.99 -4.22
N LEU A 33 -4.92 -4.75 -4.26
CA LEU A 33 -6.24 -4.41 -4.79
C LEU A 33 -6.31 -4.54 -6.32
N SER A 34 -5.21 -4.36 -7.04
CA SER A 34 -5.17 -4.59 -8.50
C SER A 34 -5.21 -6.09 -8.85
N SER A 35 -4.80 -6.96 -7.92
CA SER A 35 -4.69 -8.39 -8.18
C SER A 35 -6.05 -9.10 -8.08
N PRO A 36 -6.50 -9.87 -9.09
CA PRO A 36 -7.81 -10.55 -9.09
C PRO A 36 -8.06 -11.47 -7.89
N ARG A 37 -6.98 -12.01 -7.28
CA ARG A 37 -7.03 -12.95 -6.16
C ARG A 37 -6.99 -12.28 -4.79
N TYR A 38 -6.38 -11.11 -4.68
CA TYR A 38 -6.14 -10.42 -3.40
C TYR A 38 -6.96 -9.13 -3.27
N ASN A 39 -7.67 -8.74 -4.33
CA ASN A 39 -8.63 -7.65 -4.31
C ASN A 39 -9.84 -8.04 -3.44
N TRP A 40 -9.82 -7.61 -2.19
CA TRP A 40 -10.90 -7.90 -1.24
C TRP A 40 -12.17 -7.07 -1.49
N ILE A 41 -12.11 -6.06 -2.36
CA ILE A 41 -13.29 -5.23 -2.72
C ILE A 41 -14.07 -5.88 -3.88
N ASP A 42 -13.38 -6.46 -4.86
CA ASP A 42 -13.96 -7.01 -6.10
C ASP A 42 -13.95 -8.56 -6.14
N GLY A 43 -13.25 -9.21 -5.19
CA GLY A 43 -13.00 -10.64 -5.19
C GLY A 43 -14.24 -11.54 -5.06
N ALA A 44 -15.32 -11.04 -4.44
CA ALA A 44 -16.58 -11.80 -4.36
C ALA A 44 -17.28 -11.90 -5.72
N GLU A 45 -17.20 -10.86 -6.54
CA GLU A 45 -17.90 -10.78 -7.83
C GLU A 45 -17.22 -11.67 -8.88
N ARG A 46 -15.88 -11.72 -8.90
CA ARG A 46 -15.12 -12.58 -9.82
C ARG A 46 -15.13 -14.07 -9.45
N ALA A 47 -15.15 -14.42 -8.16
CA ALA A 47 -15.30 -15.81 -7.74
C ALA A 47 -16.70 -16.35 -8.07
N ALA A 48 -17.74 -15.53 -7.93
CA ALA A 48 -19.09 -15.86 -8.37
C ALA A 48 -19.18 -15.98 -9.90
N ALA A 49 -18.58 -15.06 -10.66
CA ALA A 49 -18.54 -15.11 -12.12
C ALA A 49 -17.83 -16.37 -12.67
N ALA A 50 -16.74 -16.80 -12.02
CA ALA A 50 -16.05 -18.04 -12.37
C ALA A 50 -16.87 -19.29 -12.02
N ALA A 51 -17.68 -19.25 -10.94
CA ALA A 51 -18.59 -20.35 -10.59
C ALA A 51 -19.76 -20.47 -11.57
N THR A 52 -20.30 -19.35 -12.07
CA THR A 52 -21.40 -19.31 -13.05
C THR A 52 -20.97 -19.60 -14.50
N ALA A 53 -19.67 -19.58 -14.80
CA ALA A 53 -19.15 -19.88 -16.14
C ALA A 53 -18.94 -21.38 -16.39
N THR A 54 -19.40 -22.25 -15.48
CA THR A 54 -19.41 -23.71 -15.67
C THR A 54 -20.83 -24.12 -16.11
N PRO A 55 -21.05 -24.61 -17.34
CA PRO A 55 -22.33 -25.21 -17.73
C PRO A 55 -22.59 -26.54 -17.00
#